data_AF-A0A536ULM2-F1
#
_entry.id   AF-A0A536ULM2-F1
#
_cell.length_a   1.000
_cell.length_b   1.000
_cell.length_c   1.000
_cell.angle_alpha   90.00
_cell.angle_beta   90.00
_cell.angle_gamma   90.00
#
_symmetry.space_group_name_H-M   'P 1'
#
loop_
_entity.id
_entity.type
_entity.pdbx_description
1 polymer ?
#
loop_
_entity_poly.entity_id
_entity_poly.type
_entity_poly.pdbx_seq_one_letter_code
_entity_poly.pdbx_strand_id
1 'polypeptide(L)' 'MTLYSYFRSSAAYRVRIALNLKSLPYEYLPVHLV' A
#
# COMPACT_ATOMS: atom_id res chain seq x y z
N MET A 1 6.84 6.38 -6.18
CA MET A 1 6.43 5.01 -6.55
C MET A 1 4.99 4.83 -6.08
N THR A 2 4.09 4.33 -6.92
CA THR A 2 2.65 4.29 -6.61
C THR A 2 2.26 2.95 -5.97
N LEU A 3 1.63 3.01 -4.80
CA LEU A 3 1.12 1.85 -4.06
C LEU A 3 -0.37 1.69 -4.33
N TYR A 4 -0.71 0.73 -5.18
CA TYR A 4 -2.09 0.29 -5.38
C TYR A 4 -2.53 -0.56 -4.19
N SER A 5 -3.56 -0.11 -3.47
CA SER A 5 -3.99 -0.73 -2.22
C SER A 5 -5.47 -1.06 -2.24
N TYR A 6 -5.81 -2.30 -1.92
CA TYR A 6 -7.19 -2.72 -1.64
C TYR A 6 -7.33 -2.97 -0.14
N PHE A 7 -8.38 -2.43 0.48
CA PHE A 7 -8.51 -2.40 1.94
C PHE A 7 -8.57 -3.79 2.60
N ARG A 8 -9.03 -4.83 1.88
CA ARG A 8 -9.04 -6.22 2.39
C ARG A 8 -7.80 -7.03 1.97
N SER A 9 -6.85 -6.43 1.25
CA SER A 9 -5.63 -7.12 0.84
C SER A 9 -4.59 -7.14 1.97
N SER A 10 -4.31 -8.34 2.50
CA SER A 10 -3.27 -8.56 3.51
C SER A 10 -1.86 -8.27 2.98
N ALA A 11 -1.64 -8.43 1.66
CA ALA A 11 -0.38 -8.07 1.02
C ALA A 11 -0.17 -6.55 1.01
N ALA A 12 -1.19 -5.78 0.61
CA ALA A 12 -1.11 -4.32 0.56
C ALA A 12 -0.86 -3.71 1.95
N TYR A 13 -1.45 -4.30 3.01
CA TYR A 13 -1.21 -3.90 4.39
C TYR A 13 0.27 -4.06 4.80
N ARG A 14 0.88 -5.21 4.51
CA ARG A 14 2.30 -5.47 4.84
C ARG A 14 3.26 -4.55 4.07
N VAL A 15 2.98 -4.29 2.80
CA VAL A 15 3.81 -3.39 1.96
C VAL A 15 3.77 -1.97 2.51
N ARG A 16 2.60 -1.49 2.93
CA ARG A 16 2.46 -0.16 3.56
C ARG A 16 3.29 -0.04 4.83
N ILE A 17 3.36 -1.08 5.66
CA ILE A 17 4.23 -1.10 6.85
C ILE A 17 5.70 -1.06 6.44
N ALA A 18 6.11 -1.91 5.50
CA ALA A 18 7.50 -1.97 5.04
C ALA A 18 7.99 -0.64 4.45
N LEU A 19 7.13 0.06 3.70
CA LEU A 19 7.46 1.37 3.14
C LEU A 19 7.58 2.46 4.21
N ASN A 20 6.69 2.46 5.21
CA ASN A 20 6.80 3.38 6.35
C ASN A 20 8.05 3.09 7.20
N LEU A 21 8.39 1.81 7.44
CA LEU A 21 9.59 1.43 8.19
C LEU A 21 10.88 1.84 7.46
N LYS A 22 10.87 1.85 6.13
CA LYS A 22 12.01 2.31 5.32
C LYS A 22 11.97 3.81 5.00
N SER A 23 11.00 4.55 5.54
CA SER A 23 10.77 5.98 5.26
C SER A 23 10.79 6.30 3.76
N LEU A 24 10.29 5.38 2.93
CA LEU A 24 10.29 5.55 1.48
C LEU A 24 9.04 6.32 1.07
N PRO A 25 9.17 7.37 0.25
CA PRO A 25 8.02 8.08 -0.27
C PRO A 25 7.27 7.21 -1.28
N TYR A 26 5.96 7.08 -1.08
CA TYR A 26 5.06 6.43 -2.02
C TYR A 26 3.73 7.18 -2.09
N GLU A 27 3.09 7.10 -3.24
CA GLU A 27 1.73 7.61 -3.43
C GLU A 27 0.75 6.48 -3.14
N TYR A 28 -0.25 6.74 -2.31
CA TYR A 28 -1.27 5.75 -1.96
C TYR A 28 -2.46 5.88 -2.91
N LEU A 29 -2.71 4.85 -3.72
CA LEU A 29 -3.88 4.81 -4.62
C LEU A 29 -4.81 3.66 -4.21
N PRO A 30 -6.00 3.96 -3.66
CA PRO A 30 -6.97 2.92 -3.34
C PRO A 30 -7.57 2.33 -4.62
N VAL A 31 -7.58 1.00 -4.72
CA VAL A 31 -8.22 0.25 -5.81
C VAL A 31 -9.43 -0.46 -5.25
N HIS A 32 -10.60 -0.25 -5.87
CA HIS A 32 -11.82 -0.96 -5.52
C HIS A 32 -11.92 -2.25 -6.34
N LEU A 33 -11.68 -3.39 -5.69
CA LEU A 33 -11.96 -4.71 -6.27
C LEU A 33 -13.41 -5.05 -5.93
N VAL A 34 -14.26 -5.08 -6.97
CA VAL A 34 -15.68 -5.50 -6.93
C VAL A 34 -15.78 -6.97 -6.56
#